data_AF-A0A9Q1F6D1-F1
#
_entry.id   AF-A0A9Q1F6D1-F1
#
_cell.length_a   1.000
_cell.length_b   1.000
_cell.length_c   1.000
_cell.angle_alpha   90.00
_cell.angle_beta   90.00
_cell.angle_gamma   90.00
#
_symmetry.space_group_name_H-M   'P 1'
#
loop_
_entity.id
_entity.type
_entity.pdbx_description
1 polymer ?
#
loop_
_entity_poly.entity_id
_entity_poly.type
_entity_poly.pdbx_seq_one_letter_code
_entity_poly.pdbx_strand_id
1 'polypeptide(L)'
;MTYEVYDDVITLRLVQEACKMLDVSSEVVLKLFGEYFFSFCKMSGYDTMLRTLGGNLVEFIENLDALHSYLALSYQEMNAPSFRVEWTREGEMLLHYYSDRRGLCYIVPVPGQDDPVCHNCNNRSRLPQSPFPQLRYPALELPFS
;
A
#
# COMPACT_ATOMS: atom_id res chain seq x y z
N MET A 1 -9.47 17.97 11.59
CA MET A 1 -9.45 16.55 12.02
C MET A 1 -10.85 16.02 11.84
N THR A 2 -11.07 15.20 10.82
CA THR A 2 -12.38 14.60 10.56
C THR A 2 -12.37 13.20 11.17
N TYR A 3 -13.05 13.03 12.30
CA TYR A 3 -13.33 11.72 12.91
C TYR A 3 -14.56 11.06 12.27
N GLU A 4 -15.02 11.59 11.14
CA GLU A 4 -16.16 11.07 10.41
C GLU A 4 -15.77 9.80 9.68
N VAL A 5 -16.57 8.76 9.90
CA VAL A 5 -16.45 7.49 9.21
C VAL A 5 -17.37 7.51 8.01
N TYR A 6 -16.80 7.21 6.86
CA TYR A 6 -17.51 7.10 5.60
C TYR A 6 -17.56 5.64 5.17
N ASP A 7 -18.67 5.22 4.57
CA ASP A 7 -18.78 3.88 3.98
C ASP A 7 -17.75 3.71 2.85
N ASP A 8 -17.08 2.55 2.82
CA ASP A 8 -16.06 2.22 1.83
C ASP A 8 -16.56 2.38 0.38
N VAL A 9 -17.88 2.25 0.15
CA VAL A 9 -18.51 2.50 -1.15
C VAL A 9 -18.22 3.90 -1.70
N ILE A 10 -18.05 4.90 -0.83
CA ILE A 10 -17.77 6.28 -1.23
C ILE A 10 -16.38 6.35 -1.86
N THR A 11 -15.37 5.79 -1.18
CA THR A 11 -13.99 5.72 -1.68
C THR A 11 -13.91 4.92 -2.98
N LEU A 12 -14.59 3.77 -3.05
CA LEU A 12 -14.60 2.94 -4.25
C LEU A 12 -15.26 3.65 -5.43
N ARG A 13 -16.35 4.41 -5.19
CA ARG A 13 -16.98 5.22 -6.24
C ARG A 13 -16.08 6.36 -6.70
N LEU A 14 -15.35 7.01 -5.81
CA LEU A 14 -14.37 8.05 -6.19
C LEU A 14 -13.29 7.49 -7.11
N VAL A 15 -12.75 6.32 -6.77
CA VAL A 15 -11.77 5.62 -7.62
C VAL A 15 -12.38 5.28 -8.98
N GLN A 16 -13.60 4.74 -9.01
CA GLN A 16 -14.29 4.40 -10.26
C GLN A 16 -14.54 5.63 -11.15
N GLU A 17 -14.98 6.75 -10.59
CA GLU A 17 -15.18 7.98 -11.36
C GLU A 17 -13.85 8.56 -11.85
N ALA A 18 -12.79 8.52 -11.05
CA ALA A 18 -11.45 8.92 -11.48
C ALA A 18 -10.96 8.05 -12.66
N CYS A 19 -11.18 6.72 -12.61
CA CYS A 19 -10.85 5.81 -13.71
C CYS A 19 -11.56 6.21 -15.00
N LYS A 20 -12.86 6.52 -14.93
CA LYS A 20 -13.65 6.93 -16.10
C LYS A 20 -13.19 8.27 -16.68
N MET A 21 -12.89 9.24 -15.82
CA MET A 21 -12.50 10.58 -16.26
C MET A 21 -11.10 10.62 -16.88
N LEU A 22 -10.20 9.76 -16.38
CA LEU A 22 -8.80 9.72 -16.79
C LEU A 22 -8.49 8.60 -17.80
N ASP A 23 -9.47 7.74 -18.10
CA ASP A 23 -9.34 6.57 -18.98
C ASP A 23 -8.17 5.62 -18.58
N VAL A 24 -8.09 5.32 -17.28
CA VAL A 24 -7.07 4.44 -16.70
C VAL A 24 -7.70 3.37 -15.80
N SER A 25 -6.98 2.28 -15.56
CA SER A 25 -7.45 1.21 -14.67
C SER A 25 -7.42 1.64 -13.20
N SER A 26 -8.25 1.01 -12.36
CA SER A 26 -8.26 1.25 -10.91
C SER A 26 -6.94 0.91 -10.24
N GLU A 27 -6.20 -0.08 -10.78
CA GLU A 27 -4.86 -0.40 -10.33
C GLU A 27 -3.92 0.81 -10.44
N VAL A 28 -3.90 1.48 -11.60
CA VAL A 28 -3.05 2.66 -11.82
C VAL A 28 -3.43 3.79 -10.88
N VAL A 29 -4.73 4.07 -10.73
CA VAL A 29 -5.22 5.11 -9.82
C VAL A 29 -4.81 4.83 -8.37
N LEU A 30 -4.96 3.58 -7.91
CA LEU A 30 -4.64 3.19 -6.54
C LEU A 30 -3.12 3.19 -6.27
N LYS A 31 -2.30 2.78 -7.25
CA LYS A 31 -0.83 2.88 -7.15
C LYS A 31 -0.40 4.34 -6.99
N LEU A 32 -0.90 5.23 -7.84
CA LEU A 32 -0.63 6.68 -7.75
C LEU A 32 -1.15 7.29 -6.43
N PHE A 33 -2.32 6.83 -5.98
CA PHE A 33 -2.86 7.26 -4.69
C PHE A 33 -1.94 6.89 -3.53
N GLY A 34 -1.39 5.67 -3.51
CA GLY A 34 -0.44 5.23 -2.48
C GLY A 34 0.84 6.08 -2.45
N GLU A 35 1.43 6.34 -3.61
CA GLU A 35 2.62 7.20 -3.75
C GLU A 35 2.35 8.63 -3.27
N TYR A 36 1.21 9.20 -3.68
CA TYR A 36 0.78 10.51 -3.23
C TYR A 36 0.52 10.54 -1.72
N PHE A 37 -0.14 9.51 -1.17
CA PHE A 37 -0.47 9.43 0.25
C PHE A 37 0.79 9.49 1.13
N PHE A 38 1.84 8.76 0.75
CA PHE A 38 3.11 8.81 1.47
C PHE A 38 3.72 10.22 1.47
N SER A 39 3.74 10.87 0.30
CA SER A 39 4.24 12.25 0.14
C SER A 39 3.39 13.24 0.95
N PHE A 40 2.06 13.08 0.90
CA PHE A 40 1.11 13.87 1.67
C PHE A 40 1.34 13.75 3.18
N CYS A 41 1.58 12.53 3.69
CA CYS A 41 1.90 12.33 5.10
C CYS A 41 3.16 13.08 5.51
N LYS A 42 4.23 13.02 4.71
CA LYS A 42 5.47 13.77 4.99
C LYS A 42 5.21 15.28 5.03
N MET A 43 4.54 15.82 4.01
CA MET A 43 4.21 17.25 3.91
C MET A 43 3.25 17.72 5.02
N SER A 44 2.40 16.84 5.52
CA SER A 44 1.43 17.13 6.59
C SER A 44 2.02 17.01 8.00
N GLY A 45 3.34 16.82 8.13
CA GLY A 45 4.05 16.76 9.42
C GLY A 45 4.15 15.38 10.05
N TYR A 46 3.71 14.31 9.37
CA TYR A 46 3.87 12.92 9.86
C TYR A 46 5.26 12.34 9.55
N ASP A 47 6.14 13.10 8.90
CA ASP A 47 7.50 12.71 8.52
C ASP A 47 8.31 12.13 9.69
N THR A 48 8.26 12.76 10.87
CA THR A 48 8.94 12.24 12.07
C THR A 48 8.35 10.91 12.52
N MET A 49 7.02 10.75 12.49
CA MET A 49 6.36 9.49 12.84
C MET A 49 6.75 8.38 11.85
N LEU A 50 6.70 8.66 10.54
CA LEU A 50 7.06 7.70 9.50
C LEU A 50 8.51 7.22 9.63
N ARG A 51 9.45 8.10 10.00
CA ARG A 51 10.85 7.71 10.26
C ARG A 51 11.03 6.76 11.44
N THR A 52 10.10 6.73 12.40
CA THR A 52 10.21 5.81 13.55
C THR A 52 9.81 4.38 13.21
N LEU A 53 9.24 4.14 12.03
CA LEU A 53 8.77 2.83 11.61
C LEU A 53 9.89 1.91 11.11
N GLY A 54 11.08 2.44 10.80
CA GLY A 54 12.21 1.61 10.38
C GLY A 54 13.25 2.36 9.57
N GLY A 55 14.47 1.80 9.53
CA GLY A 55 15.57 2.32 8.72
C GLY A 55 15.60 1.74 7.29
N ASN A 56 14.76 0.74 7.01
CA ASN A 56 14.62 0.13 5.69
C ASN A 56 13.15 -0.24 5.41
N LEU A 57 12.87 -0.65 4.17
CA LEU A 57 11.52 -0.95 3.72
C LEU A 57 10.86 -2.12 4.49
N VAL A 58 11.63 -3.16 4.83
CA VAL A 58 11.09 -4.34 5.52
C VAL A 58 10.66 -3.95 6.93
N GLU A 59 11.55 -3.29 7.69
CA GLU A 59 11.22 -2.77 9.02
C GLU A 59 10.02 -1.84 8.97
N PHE A 60 9.98 -0.93 7.98
CA PHE A 60 8.84 -0.02 7.79
C PHE A 60 7.52 -0.78 7.65
N ILE A 61 7.47 -1.78 6.77
CA ILE A 61 6.27 -2.59 6.52
C ILE A 61 5.88 -3.40 7.75
N GLU A 62 6.84 -4.03 8.44
CA GLU A 62 6.58 -4.82 9.64
C GLU A 62 6.02 -3.98 10.79
N ASN A 63 6.41 -2.70 10.89
CA ASN A 63 5.93 -1.79 11.91
C ASN A 63 4.61 -1.08 11.57
N LEU A 64 4.04 -1.25 10.37
CA LEU A 64 2.75 -0.65 10.01
C LEU A 64 1.60 -1.14 10.90
N ASP A 65 1.61 -2.41 11.29
CA ASP A 65 0.60 -2.98 12.18
C ASP A 65 0.62 -2.30 13.57
N ALA A 66 1.81 -2.00 14.07
CA ALA A 66 1.99 -1.29 15.34
C ALA A 66 1.49 0.16 15.23
N LEU A 67 1.79 0.84 14.12
CA LEU A 67 1.26 2.17 13.83
C LEU A 67 -0.27 2.16 13.78
N HIS A 68 -0.87 1.22 13.03
CA HIS A 68 -2.33 1.10 12.93
C HIS A 68 -2.96 0.83 14.29
N SER A 69 -2.34 -0.03 15.11
CA SER A 69 -2.79 -0.29 16.48
C SER A 69 -2.76 0.97 17.34
N TYR A 70 -1.72 1.80 17.21
CA TYR A 70 -1.63 3.08 17.89
C TYR A 70 -2.70 4.08 17.42
N LEU A 71 -2.95 4.16 16.11
CA LEU A 71 -3.98 5.03 15.54
C LEU A 71 -5.39 4.60 15.95
N ALA A 72 -5.65 3.30 16.08
CA ALA A 72 -6.94 2.76 16.53
C ALA A 72 -7.34 3.24 17.94
N LEU A 73 -6.39 3.69 18.77
CA LEU A 73 -6.68 4.32 20.07
C LEU A 73 -7.45 5.65 19.92
N SER A 74 -7.21 6.37 18.82
CA SER A 74 -7.89 7.64 18.50
C SER A 74 -9.04 7.46 17.51
N TYR A 75 -8.89 6.54 16.56
CA TYR A 75 -9.88 6.21 15.55
C TYR A 75 -10.57 4.89 15.89
N GLN A 76 -11.57 4.94 16.76
CA GLN A 76 -12.20 3.74 17.36
C GLN A 76 -12.82 2.78 16.33
N GLU A 77 -13.27 3.29 15.18
CA GLU A 77 -13.86 2.50 14.09
C GLU A 77 -12.85 2.20 12.97
N MET A 78 -11.54 2.34 13.24
CA MET A 78 -10.49 2.07 12.26
C MET A 78 -10.48 0.58 11.87
N ASN A 79 -10.79 0.31 10.60
CA ASN A 79 -10.56 -0.98 9.96
C ASN A 79 -9.24 -0.95 9.17
N ALA A 80 -8.14 -1.29 9.84
CA ALA A 80 -6.80 -1.25 9.27
C ALA A 80 -6.38 -2.59 8.63
N PRO A 81 -5.61 -2.57 7.53
CA PRO A 81 -4.99 -3.78 7.00
C PRO A 81 -3.82 -4.24 7.88
N SER A 82 -3.45 -5.52 7.73
CA SER A 82 -2.28 -6.12 8.36
C SER A 82 -1.26 -6.60 7.33
N PHE A 83 0.02 -6.45 7.66
CA PHE A 83 1.15 -6.78 6.79
C PHE A 83 2.08 -7.80 7.43
N ARG A 84 2.50 -8.81 6.66
CA ARG A 84 3.55 -9.76 7.08
C ARG A 84 4.55 -9.94 5.95
N VAL A 85 5.82 -9.98 6.30
CA VAL A 85 6.91 -10.26 5.36
C VAL A 85 7.41 -11.68 5.59
N GLU A 86 7.55 -12.45 4.52
CA GLU A 86 8.18 -13.78 4.52
C GLU A 86 9.34 -13.79 3.52
N TRP A 87 10.45 -14.42 3.88
CA TRP A 87 11.57 -14.65 2.97
C TRP A 87 11.53 -16.08 2.45
N THR A 88 11.50 -16.24 1.12
CA THR A 88 11.57 -17.56 0.50
C THR A 88 12.99 -18.13 0.60
N ARG A 89 13.11 -19.44 0.42
CA ARG A 89 14.42 -20.13 0.38
C ARG A 89 15.30 -19.66 -0.78
N GLU A 90 14.71 -19.05 -1.79
CA GLU A 90 15.36 -18.53 -2.99
C GLU A 90 15.83 -17.07 -2.79
N GLY A 91 15.57 -16.48 -1.61
CA GLY A 91 15.96 -15.11 -1.27
C GLY A 91 14.95 -14.05 -1.74
N GLU A 92 13.77 -14.46 -2.21
CA GLU A 92 12.71 -13.54 -2.58
C GLU A 92 11.92 -13.08 -1.35
N MET A 93 11.49 -11.83 -1.35
CA MET A 93 10.60 -11.28 -0.33
C MET A 93 9.14 -11.45 -0.76
N LEU A 94 8.31 -12.03 0.10
CA LEU A 94 6.87 -12.11 -0.07
C LEU A 94 6.18 -11.18 0.91
N LEU A 95 5.37 -10.25 0.39
CA LEU A 95 4.46 -9.45 1.20
C LEU A 95 3.08 -10.10 1.26
N HIS A 96 2.67 -10.47 2.46
CA HIS A 96 1.30 -10.86 2.73
C HIS A 96 0.48 -9.65 3.18
N TYR A 97 -0.56 -9.37 2.42
CA TYR A 97 -1.52 -8.31 2.71
C TYR A 97 -2.85 -8.92 3.14
N TYR A 98 -3.33 -8.52 4.32
CA TYR A 98 -4.60 -8.96 4.89
C TYR A 98 -5.52 -7.75 5.08
N SER A 99 -6.71 -7.80 4.50
CA SER A 99 -7.73 -6.77 4.71
C SER A 99 -9.14 -7.33 4.49
N ASP A 100 -10.10 -6.78 5.21
CA ASP A 100 -11.53 -6.99 4.92
C ASP A 100 -11.99 -6.17 3.71
N ARG A 101 -11.22 -5.15 3.32
CA ARG A 101 -11.53 -4.25 2.19
C ARG A 101 -11.01 -4.84 0.89
N ARG A 102 -11.94 -5.14 -0.02
CA ARG A 102 -11.61 -5.72 -1.33
C ARG A 102 -11.19 -4.64 -2.33
N GLY A 103 -10.18 -4.94 -3.14
CA GLY A 103 -9.77 -4.09 -4.26
C GLY A 103 -8.81 -2.94 -3.90
N LEU A 104 -8.35 -2.85 -2.66
CA LEU A 104 -7.43 -1.80 -2.20
C LEU A 104 -5.96 -2.27 -2.10
N CYS A 105 -5.66 -3.51 -2.50
CA CYS A 105 -4.30 -4.07 -2.43
C CYS A 105 -3.27 -3.27 -3.24
N TYR A 106 -3.70 -2.59 -4.31
CA TYR A 106 -2.84 -1.79 -5.18
C TYR A 106 -2.34 -0.47 -4.55
N ILE A 107 -2.88 -0.07 -3.39
CA ILE A 107 -2.39 1.10 -2.65
C ILE A 107 -0.98 0.89 -2.11
N VAL A 108 -0.58 -0.37 -1.90
CA VAL A 108 0.68 -0.73 -1.26
C VAL A 108 1.73 -0.96 -2.36
N PRO A 109 2.67 -0.03 -2.59
CA PRO A 109 3.72 -0.26 -3.56
C PRO A 109 4.71 -1.31 -3.02
N VAL A 110 4.94 -2.37 -3.78
CA VAL A 110 5.98 -3.37 -3.49
C VAL A 110 7.06 -3.28 -4.57
N PRO A 111 8.29 -2.85 -4.25
CA PRO A 111 9.37 -2.80 -5.22
C PRO A 111 9.74 -4.21 -5.71
N GLY A 112 9.77 -4.41 -7.02
CA GLY A 112 10.17 -5.69 -7.63
C GLY A 112 9.13 -6.80 -7.58
N GLN A 113 7.92 -6.53 -7.10
CA GLN A 113 6.79 -7.47 -7.13
C GLN A 113 5.61 -6.81 -7.86
N ASP A 114 5.12 -7.45 -8.92
CA ASP A 114 4.04 -6.86 -9.74
C ASP A 114 2.74 -6.67 -8.93
N ASP A 115 2.49 -7.54 -7.93
CA ASP A 115 1.36 -7.46 -6.98
C ASP A 115 1.68 -8.12 -5.62
N PRO A 116 1.29 -7.53 -4.47
CA PRO A 116 1.35 -8.21 -3.17
C PRO A 116 0.42 -9.44 -3.14
N VAL A 117 0.79 -10.46 -2.36
CA VAL A 117 -0.07 -11.62 -2.13
C VAL A 117 -1.22 -11.18 -1.20
N CYS A 118 -2.34 -10.76 -1.80
CA CYS A 118 -3.55 -10.40 -1.07
C CYS A 118 -4.30 -11.66 -0.64
N HIS A 119 -4.44 -11.86 0.66
CA HIS A 119 -5.38 -12.83 1.20
C HIS A 119 -6.74 -12.14 1.36
N ASN A 120 -7.81 -12.78 0.86
CA ASN A 120 -9.20 -12.30 0.87
C ASN A 120 -9.61 -11.31 -0.25
N CYS A 121 -8.68 -10.94 -1.16
CA CYS A 121 -9.04 -10.49 -2.51
C CYS A 121 -9.33 -11.72 -3.38
N ASN A 122 -10.37 -11.73 -4.19
CA ASN A 122 -10.72 -12.88 -5.05
C ASN A 122 -9.74 -13.11 -6.23
N ASN A 123 -8.50 -12.62 -6.14
CA ASN A 123 -7.44 -12.78 -7.13
C ASN A 123 -6.25 -13.51 -6.48
N ARG A 124 -6.10 -14.81 -6.77
CA ARG A 124 -4.79 -15.47 -6.73
C ARG A 124 -4.06 -15.11 -8.02
N SER A 125 -3.26 -14.06 -8.02
CA SER A 125 -2.29 -13.86 -9.10
C SER A 125 -1.18 -14.89 -8.92
N ARG A 126 -1.13 -15.93 -9.76
CA ARG A 126 0.11 -16.67 -9.99
C ARG A 126 0.94 -15.88 -10.98
N LEU A 127 2.20 -15.65 -10.65
CA LEU A 127 3.18 -15.00 -11.53
C LEU A 127 3.33 -15.77 -12.87
N PRO A 128 3.31 -15.11 -14.03
CA PRO A 128 3.88 -15.67 -15.25
C PRO A 128 5.43 -15.64 -15.17
N GLN A 129 6.09 -16.71 -15.63
CA GLN A 129 7.55 -16.81 -15.68
C GLN A 129 8.14 -15.98 -16.83
N SER A 130 8.46 -14.69 -16.58
CA SER A 130 9.39 -13.82 -17.34
C SER A 130 9.13 -13.57 -18.84
N PRO A 131 9.85 -12.65 -19.52
CA PRO A 131 10.64 -11.51 -19.02
C PRO A 131 10.03 -10.15 -19.45
N PHE A 132 10.23 -9.14 -18.61
CA PHE A 132 9.79 -7.75 -18.86
C PHE A 132 10.30 -7.17 -20.19
N PRO A 133 9.49 -6.36 -20.91
CA PRO A 133 10.03 -5.21 -21.61
C PRO A 133 10.47 -4.18 -20.55
N GLN A 134 11.73 -3.77 -20.63
CA GLN A 134 12.38 -2.91 -19.65
C GLN A 134 11.67 -1.55 -19.50
N LEU A 135 10.87 -1.41 -18.43
CA LEU A 135 10.60 -0.10 -17.86
C LEU A 135 11.75 0.23 -16.91
N ARG A 136 12.76 0.90 -17.46
CA ARG A 136 13.72 1.68 -16.66
C ARG A 136 12.93 2.76 -15.95
N TYR A 137 12.47 2.49 -14.74
CA TYR A 137 12.29 3.56 -13.78
C TYR A 137 13.65 3.84 -13.16
N PRO A 138 14.10 5.12 -13.15
CA PRO A 138 15.28 5.47 -12.37
C PRO A 138 15.00 5.04 -10.94
N ALA A 139 16.00 4.45 -10.30
CA ALA A 139 15.94 4.11 -8.88
C ALA A 139 15.24 5.26 -8.15
N LEU A 140 14.07 4.99 -7.57
CA LEU A 140 13.59 5.82 -6.48
C LEU A 140 14.66 5.62 -5.41
N GLU A 141 15.65 6.51 -5.43
CA GLU A 141 16.38 6.86 -4.23
C GLU A 141 15.30 7.27 -3.25
N LEU A 142 14.90 6.33 -2.40
CA LEU A 142 14.15 6.65 -1.20
C LEU A 142 14.99 7.74 -0.51
N PRO A 143 14.46 8.96 -0.32
CA PRO A 143 15.24 10.02 0.30
C PRO A 143 15.27 9.73 1.80
N PHE A 144 16.18 8.84 2.17
CA PHE A 144 16.65 8.57 3.53
C PHE A 144 17.98 9.30 3.78
N SER A 145 18.15 10.51 3.21
CA SER A 145 19.21 11.45 3.57
C SER A 145 18.63 12.61 4.36
#